data_AF-A0A969EVI4-F1
#
_entry.id   AF-A0A969EVI4-F1
#
_cell.length_a   1.000
_cell.length_b   1.000
_cell.length_c   1.000
_cell.angle_alpha   90.00
_cell.angle_beta   90.00
_cell.angle_gamma   90.00
#
_symmetry.space_group_name_H-M   'P 1'
#
loop_
_entity.id
_entity.type
_entity.pdbx_description
1 polymer ?
#
loop_
_entity_poly.entity_id
_entity_poly.type
_entity_poly.pdbx_seq_one_letter_code
_entity_poly.pdbx_strand_id
1 'polypeptide(L)'
;KHHDIGAAVLSLMVVGCIAGIAVTYINNGKLFVGPHLIAGLGMTGLIAMAASLTPLMQKGVEWARVSHIILNTVIVGLFGWQAFSGVDILQRIIGRMG
;
A
#
# COMPACT_ATOMS: atom_id res chain seq x y z
N LYS A 1 -6.52 -15.09 -13.91
CA LYS A 1 -7.18 -13.76 -14.01
C LYS A 1 -7.16 -12.96 -12.70
N HIS A 2 -7.88 -13.34 -11.63
CA HIS A 2 -7.82 -12.59 -10.34
C HIS A 2 -6.47 -12.72 -9.64
N HIS A 3 -5.86 -13.92 -9.68
CA HIS A 3 -4.54 -14.18 -9.11
C HIS A 3 -3.44 -13.27 -9.72
N ASP A 4 -3.44 -13.14 -11.05
CA ASP A 4 -2.43 -12.36 -11.78
C ASP A 4 -2.57 -10.86 -11.51
N ILE A 5 -3.80 -10.35 -11.49
CA ILE A 5 -4.10 -8.96 -11.12
C ILE A 5 -3.71 -8.72 -9.65
N GLY A 6 -4.05 -9.65 -8.75
CA GLY A 6 -3.67 -9.56 -7.34
C GLY A 6 -2.17 -9.51 -7.13
N ALA A 7 -1.39 -10.31 -7.86
CA ALA A 7 0.07 -10.27 -7.84
C ALA A 7 0.62 -8.94 -8.38
N ALA A 8 0.03 -8.39 -9.44
CA ALA A 8 0.40 -7.09 -9.98
C ALA A 8 0.14 -5.95 -8.97
N VAL A 9 -1.03 -5.95 -8.32
CA VAL A 9 -1.38 -4.95 -7.30
C VAL A 9 -0.47 -5.07 -6.08
N LEU A 10 -0.18 -6.28 -5.62
CA LEU A 10 0.80 -6.53 -4.55
C LEU A 10 2.16 -5.93 -4.91
N SER A 11 2.69 -6.27 -6.09
CA SER A 11 3.99 -5.78 -6.55
C SER A 11 4.00 -4.25 -6.64
N LEU A 12 2.99 -3.66 -7.28
CA LEU A 12 2.88 -2.21 -7.43
C LEU A 12 2.86 -1.50 -6.08
N MET A 13 2.07 -2.00 -5.11
CA MET A 13 1.94 -1.33 -3.82
C MET A 13 3.22 -1.46 -2.97
N VAL A 14 3.84 -2.64 -2.96
CA VAL A 14 5.09 -2.86 -2.21
C VAL A 14 6.22 -2.02 -2.81
N VAL A 15 6.44 -2.10 -4.12
CA VAL A 15 7.50 -1.36 -4.79
C VAL A 15 7.23 0.15 -4.74
N GLY A 16 5.97 0.57 -4.90
CA GLY A 16 5.56 1.97 -4.78
C GLY A 16 5.85 2.54 -3.39
N CYS A 17 5.57 1.78 -2.32
CA CYS A 17 5.91 2.18 -0.95
C CYS A 17 7.42 2.34 -0.76
N ILE A 18 8.20 1.35 -1.20
CA ILE A 18 9.67 1.38 -1.13
C ILE A 18 10.22 2.59 -1.90
N ALA A 19 9.72 2.82 -3.12
CA ALA A 19 10.13 3.96 -3.95
C ALA A 19 9.79 5.30 -3.28
N GLY A 20 8.59 5.44 -2.71
CA GLY A 20 8.20 6.67 -1.99
C GLY A 20 9.09 6.96 -0.78
N ILE A 21 9.41 5.93 0.00
CA ILE A 21 10.36 6.02 1.13
C ILE A 21 11.74 6.43 0.64
N ALA A 22 12.25 5.77 -0.41
CA ALA A 22 13.57 6.04 -0.99
C ALA A 22 13.68 7.48 -1.52
N VAL A 23 12.70 7.93 -2.32
CA VAL A 23 12.66 9.30 -2.87
C VAL A 23 12.62 10.33 -1.74
N THR A 24 11.83 10.09 -0.70
CA THR A 24 11.75 10.99 0.46
C THR A 24 13.10 11.08 1.17
N TYR A 25 13.75 9.95 1.42
CA TYR A 25 15.06 9.91 2.08
C TYR A 25 16.15 10.58 1.27
N ILE A 26 16.27 10.26 -0.03
CA ILE A 26 17.29 10.82 -0.92
C ILE A 26 17.16 12.35 -1.01
N ASN A 27 15.94 12.87 -1.11
CA ASN A 27 15.72 14.32 -1.25
C ASN A 27 15.86 15.12 0.04
N ASN A 28 15.75 14.49 1.22
CA ASN A 28 15.70 15.22 2.50
C ASN A 28 16.75 14.77 3.52
N GLY A 29 17.52 13.71 3.26
CA GLY A 29 18.44 13.09 4.20
C GLY A 29 17.78 12.43 5.41
N LYS A 30 16.45 12.35 5.44
CA LYS A 30 15.65 11.75 6.50
C LYS A 30 14.26 11.38 6.01
N LEU A 31 13.58 10.50 6.75
CA LEU A 31 12.16 10.21 6.54
C LEU A 31 11.29 11.14 7.39
N PHE A 32 10.16 11.56 6.82
CA PHE A 32 9.11 12.24 7.57
C PHE A 32 8.11 11.21 8.09
N VAL A 33 8.19 10.92 9.38
CA VAL A 33 7.25 10.00 10.04
C VAL A 33 5.95 10.73 10.32
N GLY A 34 5.00 10.60 9.40
CA GLY A 34 3.66 11.14 9.52
C GLY A 34 2.59 10.12 9.14
N PRO A 35 1.31 10.50 9.20
CA PRO A 35 0.18 9.60 8.93
C PRO A 35 0.30 8.90 7.57
N HIS A 36 0.75 9.60 6.53
CA HIS A 36 0.92 9.03 5.19
C HIS A 36 1.89 7.85 5.19
N LEU A 37 3.10 8.03 5.73
CA LEU A 37 4.11 6.98 5.80
C LEU A 37 3.64 5.77 6.62
N ILE A 38 3.09 6.01 7.81
CA ILE A 38 2.64 4.92 8.69
C ILE A 38 1.50 4.12 8.04
N ALA A 39 0.53 4.80 7.43
CA ALA A 39 -0.56 4.13 6.73
C ALA A 39 -0.05 3.37 5.49
N GLY A 40 0.91 3.91 4.72
CA GLY A 40 1.52 3.20 3.60
C GLY A 40 2.26 1.91 4.02
N LEU A 41 3.02 1.96 5.13
CA LEU A 41 3.65 0.78 5.73
C LEU A 41 2.60 -0.24 6.19
N GLY A 42 1.54 0.24 6.85
CA GLY A 42 0.41 -0.60 7.25
C GLY A 42 -0.25 -1.29 6.08
N MET A 43 -0.56 -0.56 5.00
CA MET A 43 -1.12 -1.11 3.76
C MET A 43 -0.22 -2.17 3.13
N THR A 44 1.10 -1.96 3.14
CA THR A 44 2.08 -2.94 2.65
C THR A 44 1.98 -4.26 3.41
N GLY A 45 1.83 -4.21 4.74
CA GLY A 45 1.56 -5.39 5.56
C GLY A 45 0.19 -6.01 5.26
N LEU A 46 -0.86 -5.19 5.17
CA LEU A 46 -2.23 -5.65 4.91
C LEU A 46 -2.33 -6.41 3.59
N ILE A 47 -1.71 -5.92 2.51
CA ILE A 47 -1.78 -6.60 1.20
C ILE A 47 -0.98 -7.90 1.18
N ALA A 48 0.15 -7.95 1.87
CA ALA A 48 0.93 -9.17 2.01
C ALA A 48 0.14 -10.23 2.78
N MET A 49 -0.55 -9.84 3.86
CA MET A 49 -1.48 -10.72 4.58
C MET A 49 -2.66 -11.14 3.71
N ALA A 50 -3.27 -10.22 2.95
CA ALA A 50 -4.38 -10.56 2.06
C ALA A 50 -3.94 -11.57 0.99
N ALA A 51 -2.77 -11.38 0.39
CA ALA A 51 -2.21 -12.28 -0.62
C ALA A 51 -1.89 -13.67 -0.04
N SER A 52 -1.38 -13.75 1.19
CA SER A 52 -1.01 -15.02 1.84
C SER A 52 -2.22 -15.92 2.18
N LEU A 53 -3.43 -15.37 2.21
CA LEU A 53 -4.67 -16.13 2.39
C LEU A 53 -5.09 -16.94 1.15
N THR A 54 -4.49 -16.68 -0.01
CA THR A 54 -4.86 -17.31 -1.30
C THR A 54 -4.85 -18.84 -1.26
N PRO A 55 -3.81 -19.53 -0.72
CA PRO A 55 -3.80 -20.99 -0.67
C PRO A 55 -4.93 -21.58 0.20
N LEU A 56 -5.33 -20.87 1.26
CA LEU A 56 -6.45 -21.30 2.12
C LEU A 56 -7.79 -21.13 1.39
N MET A 57 -7.98 -20.01 0.69
CA MET A 57 -9.18 -19.77 -0.14
C MET A 57 -9.31 -20.81 -1.27
N GLN A 58 -8.20 -21.21 -1.90
CA GLN A 58 -8.17 -22.27 -2.91
C GLN A 58 -8.58 -23.63 -2.35
N LYS A 59 -8.35 -23.87 -1.05
CA LYS A 59 -8.80 -25.06 -0.32
C LYS A 59 -10.26 -24.96 0.19
N GLY A 60 -10.97 -23.88 -0.14
CA GLY A 60 -12.36 -23.67 0.29
C GLY A 60 -12.53 -23.18 1.73
N VAL A 61 -11.46 -22.67 2.36
CA VAL A 61 -11.51 -22.16 3.74
C VAL A 61 -12.23 -20.81 3.77
N GLU A 62 -13.45 -20.77 4.30
CA GLU A 62 -14.32 -19.60 4.18
C GLU A 62 -13.87 -18.40 5.04
N TRP A 63 -13.34 -18.64 6.24
CA TRP A 63 -12.82 -17.54 7.07
C TRP A 63 -11.65 -16.82 6.39
N ALA A 64 -10.84 -17.53 5.60
CA ALA A 64 -9.76 -16.92 4.82
C ALA A 64 -10.30 -16.04 3.70
N ARG A 65 -11.41 -16.44 3.06
CA ARG A 65 -12.09 -15.63 2.04
C ARG A 65 -12.66 -14.35 2.64
N VAL A 66 -13.37 -14.45 3.75
CA VAL A 66 -13.95 -13.30 4.44
C VAL A 66 -12.83 -12.35 4.90
N SER A 67 -11.76 -12.87 5.50
CA SER A 67 -10.59 -12.07 5.88
C SER A 67 -9.94 -11.37 4.69
N HIS A 68 -9.74 -12.06 3.56
CA HIS A 68 -9.20 -11.45 2.34
C HIS A 68 -10.06 -10.28 1.86
N ILE A 69 -11.39 -10.44 1.85
CA ILE A 69 -12.33 -9.38 1.43
C ILE A 69 -12.25 -8.19 2.38
N ILE A 70 -12.25 -8.42 3.71
CA ILE A 70 -12.17 -7.35 4.71
C ILE A 70 -10.85 -6.59 4.55
N LEU A 71 -9.72 -7.30 4.46
CA LEU A 71 -8.40 -6.69 4.30
C LEU A 71 -8.34 -5.82 3.04
N ASN A 72 -8.83 -6.32 1.89
CA ASN A 72 -8.86 -5.55 0.66
C ASN A 72 -9.82 -4.36 0.71
N THR A 73 -10.95 -4.49 1.41
CA THR A 73 -11.88 -3.36 1.61
C THR A 73 -11.21 -2.23 2.41
N VAL A 74 -10.50 -2.59 3.48
CA VAL A 74 -9.70 -1.63 4.26
C VAL A 74 -8.59 -1.01 3.40
N ILE A 75 -7.88 -1.81 2.61
CA ILE A 75 -6.84 -1.32 1.70
C ILE A 75 -7.41 -0.32 0.70
N VAL A 76 -8.57 -0.59 0.09
CA VAL A 76 -9.21 0.36 -0.85
C VAL A 76 -9.56 1.69 -0.16
N GLY A 77 -10.11 1.64 1.06
CA GLY A 77 -10.39 2.85 1.84
C GLY A 77 -9.12 3.65 2.17
N LEU A 78 -8.07 2.95 2.64
CA LEU A 78 -6.78 3.58 2.93
C LEU A 78 -6.11 4.12 1.67
N PHE A 79 -6.17 3.40 0.54
CA PHE A 79 -5.64 3.85 -0.75
C PHE A 79 -6.32 5.13 -1.22
N GLY A 80 -7.64 5.21 -1.06
CA GLY A 80 -8.41 6.42 -1.34
C GLY A 80 -7.87 7.63 -0.57
N TRP A 81 -7.64 7.50 0.74
CA TRP A 81 -7.00 8.56 1.53
C TRP A 81 -5.57 8.83 1.06
N GLN A 82 -4.74 7.80 0.91
CA GLN A 82 -3.33 7.91 0.51
C GLN A 82 -3.18 8.68 -0.80
N ALA A 83 -4.08 8.49 -1.77
CA ALA A 83 -4.07 9.22 -3.02
C ALA A 83 -4.14 10.75 -2.81
N PHE A 84 -5.04 11.24 -1.96
CA PHE A 84 -5.14 12.67 -1.66
C PHE A 84 -3.92 13.19 -0.90
N SER A 85 -3.55 12.53 0.20
CA SER A 85 -2.39 12.95 1.01
C SER A 85 -1.05 12.87 0.25
N GLY A 86 -0.93 11.97 -0.71
CA GLY A 86 0.24 11.84 -1.57
C GLY A 86 0.38 13.02 -2.53
N VAL A 87 -0.73 13.54 -3.07
CA VAL A 87 -0.71 14.75 -3.91
C VAL A 87 -0.21 15.96 -3.09
N ASP A 88 -0.68 16.12 -1.86
CA ASP A 88 -0.22 17.21 -0.99
C ASP A 88 1.29 17.12 -0.69
N ILE A 89 1.81 15.90 -0.50
CA ILE A 89 3.25 15.66 -0.30
C ILE A 89 4.03 15.99 -1.57
N LEU A 90 3.56 15.54 -2.73
CA LEU A 90 4.21 15.81 -4.02
C LEU A 90 4.29 17.32 -4.28
N GLN A 91 3.20 18.06 -4.04
CA GLN A 91 3.17 19.51 -4.18
C GLN A 91 4.19 20.20 -3.26
N ARG A 92 4.37 19.73 -2.03
CA ARG A 92 5.39 20.25 -1.11
C ARG A 92 6.82 19.96 -1.59
N ILE A 93 7.05 18.83 -2.26
CA ILE A 93 8.36 18.49 -2.82
C ILE A 93 8.64 19.38 -4.04
N ILE A 94 7.70 19.47 -4.99
CA ILE A 94 7.86 20.27 -6.20
C ILE A 94 7.93 21.77 -5.90
N GLY A 95 7.06 22.28 -5.02
CA GLY A 95 7.06 23.69 -4.63
C GLY A 95 8.31 24.12 -3.86
N ARG A 96 9.15 23.19 -3.38
CA ARG A 96 10.47 23.49 -2.80
C ARG A 96 11.61 23.46 -3.82
N MET A 97 11.37 22.93 -5.02
CA MET A 97 12.34 22.90 -6.12
C MET A 97 12.27 24.14 -7.02
N GLY A 98 11.20 24.94 -6.89
CA GLY A 98 10.98 26.19 -7.63
C GLY A 98 11.45 27.44 -6.89
#